data_AF-A0A2X3CZN7-F1
#
_entry.id   AF-A0A2X3CZN7-F1
#
_cell.length_a   1.000
_cell.length_b   1.000
_cell.length_c   1.000
_cell.angle_alpha   90.00
_cell.angle_beta   90.00
_cell.angle_gamma   90.00
#
_symmetry.space_group_name_H-M   'P 1'
#
loop_
_entity.id
_entity.type
_entity.pdbx_description
1 polymer ?
#
loop_
_entity_poly.entity_id
_entity_poly.type
_entity_poly.pdbx_seq_one_letter_code
_entity_poly.pdbx_strand_id
1 'polypeptide(L)' 'MLDEQQQPIPGLYAIGNDMSSVMRGYYPSGGITLGPAMTFGYLVGKGLTKKININNNIT' A
#
# COMPACT_ATOMS: atom_id res chain seq x y z
N MET A 1 -6.28 -2.99 1.41
CA MET A 1 -7.65 -2.83 1.91
C MET A 1 -8.24 -4.20 2.17
N LEU A 2 -9.15 -4.32 3.14
CA LEU A 2 -9.79 -5.59 3.51
C LEU A 2 -11.29 -5.50 3.24
N ASP A 3 -11.92 -6.62 2.88
CA ASP A 3 -13.37 -6.76 2.83
C ASP A 3 -13.97 -7.09 4.21
N GLU A 4 -15.27 -7.36 4.25
CA GLU A 4 -16.01 -7.70 5.48
C GLU A 4 -15.53 -9.02 6.13
N GLN A 5 -14.86 -9.88 5.37
CA GLN A 5 -14.29 -11.16 5.82
C GLN A 5 -12.79 -11.04 6.16
N GLN A 6 -12.28 -9.81 6.27
CA GLN A 6 -10.89 -9.48 6.52
C GLN A 6 -9.92 -10.03 5.45
N GLN A 7 -10.40 -10.25 4.23
CA GLN A 7 -9.56 -10.69 3.12
C GLN A 7 -9.03 -9.50 2.33
N PRO A 8 -7.77 -9.56 1.83
CA PRO A 8 -7.24 -8.50 0.98
C PRO A 8 -8.06 -8.33 -0.31
N ILE A 9 -8.54 -7.11 -0.55
CA ILE A 9 -9.23 -6.76 -1.80
C ILE A 9 -8.17 -6.63 -2.91
N PRO A 10 -8.18 -7.50 -3.95
CA PRO A 10 -7.13 -7.49 -4.96
C PRO A 10 -7.08 -6.18 -5.74
N GLY A 11 -5.88 -5.59 -5.85
CA GLY A 11 -5.66 -4.35 -6.61
C GLY A 11 -6.01 -3.07 -5.85
N LEU A 12 -6.58 -3.17 -4.64
CA LEU A 12 -6.94 -2.00 -3.83
C LEU A 12 -5.96 -1.79 -2.67
N TYR A 13 -5.23 -0.67 -2.74
CA TYR A 13 -4.20 -0.28 -1.80
C TYR A 13 -4.54 1.07 -1.16
N ALA A 14 -4.21 1.22 0.13
CA ALA A 14 -4.25 2.50 0.84
C ALA A 14 -2.84 2.79 1.37
N ILE A 15 -2.39 4.03 1.21
CA ILE A 15 -1.07 4.50 1.64
C ILE A 15 -1.21 5.84 2.34
N GLY A 16 -0.21 6.22 3.15
CA GLY A 16 -0.22 7.50 3.86
C GLY A 16 -1.25 7.51 4.97
N ASN A 17 -1.94 8.64 5.19
CA ASN A 17 -2.82 8.81 6.36
C ASN A 17 -4.01 7.84 6.39
N ASP A 18 -4.49 7.41 5.23
CA ASP A 18 -5.64 6.50 5.11
C ASP A 18 -5.26 5.04 5.39
N MET A 19 -3.96 4.73 5.44
CA MET A 19 -3.49 3.41 5.84
C MET A 19 -3.55 3.28 7.36
N SER A 20 -3.83 2.08 7.86
CA SER A 20 -3.68 1.80 9.29
C SER A 20 -2.22 2.07 9.68
N SER A 21 -2.03 3.08 10.54
CA SER A 21 -0.69 3.49 10.95
C SER A 21 0.02 2.34 11.66
N VAL A 22 1.25 2.04 11.24
CA VAL A 22 2.13 1.08 11.94
C VAL A 22 2.37 1.50 13.39
N MET A 23 2.29 2.80 13.67
CA MET A 23 2.41 3.38 15.01
C MET A 23 1.06 3.48 15.75
N ARG A 24 -0.04 2.91 15.20
CA ARG A 24 -1.39 2.92 15.80
C ARG A 24 -1.90 4.32 16.20
N GLY A 25 -1.55 5.34 15.42
CA GLY A 25 -1.95 6.73 15.67
C GLY A 25 -0.98 7.52 16.56
N TYR A 26 0.12 6.92 17.02
CA TYR A 26 1.18 7.61 17.73
C TYR A 26 2.08 8.40 16.77
N TYR A 27 2.40 9.65 17.12
CA TYR A 27 3.24 10.55 16.30
C TYR A 27 4.57 10.84 17.04
N PRO A 28 5.55 9.92 16.99
CA PRO A 28 6.79 10.02 17.76
C PRO A 28 7.72 11.14 17.29
N SER A 29 7.60 11.55 16.03
CA SER A 29 8.48 12.56 15.42
C SER A 29 7.90 13.10 14.11
N GLY A 30 8.43 14.24 13.66
CA GLY A 30 8.14 14.79 12.34
C GLY A 30 8.48 13.81 11.22
N GLY A 31 7.55 13.59 10.29
CA GLY A 31 7.79 12.79 9.07
C GLY A 31 7.33 11.34 9.12
N ILE A 32 6.78 10.87 10.24
CA ILE A 32 6.21 9.51 10.38
C ILE A 32 5.03 9.23 9.43
N THR A 33 4.38 10.27 8.90
CA THR A 33 3.40 10.12 7.82
C THR A 33 4.06 10.01 6.46
N LEU A 34 4.95 10.95 6.12
CA LEU A 34 5.50 11.09 4.78
C LEU A 34 6.46 9.96 4.41
N GLY A 35 7.36 9.58 5.32
CA GLY A 35 8.32 8.49 5.07
C GLY A 35 7.62 7.18 4.69
N PRO A 36 6.75 6.65 5.56
CA PRO A 36 5.95 5.47 5.25
C PRO A 36 5.06 5.62 4.01
N ALA A 37 4.43 6.78 3.80
CA ALA A 37 3.63 7.03 2.59
C ALA A 37 4.45 6.83 1.31
N MET A 38 5.66 7.40 1.25
CA MET A 38 6.56 7.27 0.10
C MET A 38 7.07 5.85 -0.07
N THR A 39 7.50 5.21 1.02
CA THR A 39 8.01 3.83 0.99
C THR A 39 6.95 2.85 0.51
N PHE A 40 5.75 2.89 1.10
CA PHE A 40 4.68 1.98 0.72
C PHE A 40 4.11 2.33 -0.66
N GLY A 41 4.03 3.60 -1.04
CA GLY A 41 3.66 4.02 -2.39
C GLY A 41 4.59 3.45 -3.46
N TYR A 42 5.90 3.48 -3.23
CA TYR A 42 6.88 2.87 -4.13
C TYR A 42 6.70 1.36 -4.26
N LEU A 43 6.48 0.66 -3.14
CA LEU A 43 6.25 -0.79 -3.13
C LEU A 43 4.97 -1.18 -3.88
N VAL A 44 3.89 -0.42 -3.70
CA VAL A 44 2.63 -0.62 -4.43
C VAL A 44 2.85 -0.42 -5.92
N GLY A 45 3.50 0.67 -6.34
CA GLY A 45 3.79 0.94 -7.75
C GLY A 45 4.60 -0.19 -8.40
N LYS A 46 5.69 -0.63 -7.76
CA LYS A 46 6.50 -1.76 -8.22
C LYS A 46 5.68 -3.06 -8.32
N GLY A 47 4.80 -3.32 -7.35
CA GLY A 47 3.92 -4.48 -7.34
C GLY A 47 2.91 -4.45 -8.49
N LEU A 48 2.28 -3.29 -8.74
CA LEU A 48 1.33 -3.09 -9.82
C LEU A 48 1.99 -3.28 -11.19
N THR A 49 3.15 -2.66 -11.43
CA THR A 49 3.89 -2.83 -12.70
C THR A 49 4.26 -4.30 -12.95
N LYS A 50 4.73 -5.02 -11.92
CA LYS A 50 5.03 -6.45 -12.05
C LYS A 50 3.78 -7.26 -12.42
N LYS A 51 2.62 -6.95 -11.83
CA LYS A 51 1.35 -7.61 -12.13
C LYS A 51 0.88 -7.35 -13.56
N ILE A 52 1.00 -6.11 -14.03
CA ILE A 52 0.67 -5.71 -15.40
C ILE A 52 1.55 -6.47 -16.41
N ASN A 53 2.86 -6.53 -16.18
CA ASN A 53 3.78 -7.24 -17.09
C ASN A 53 3.51 -8.76 -17.16
N ILE A 54 3.09 -9.39 -16.06
CA ILE A 54 2.71 -10.82 -16.09
C ILE A 54 1.47 -11.01 -16.98
N ASN A 55 0.48 -10.12 -16.87
CA ASN A 55 -0.75 -10.21 -17.65
C ASN A 55 -0.55 -9.91 -19.15
N ASN A 56 0.45 -9.11 -19.49
CA ASN A 56 0.77 -8.80 -20.89
C ASN A 56 1.62 -9.89 -21.58
N ASN A 57 2.22 -10.81 -20.83
CA ASN A 57 3.04 -11.91 -21.35
C ASN A 57 2.25 -13.22 -21.56
N ILE A 58 0.91 -13.15 -21.53
CA ILE A 58 0.00 -14.28 -21.77
C ILE A 58 -0.74 -14.16 -23.11
N THR A 59 -0.21 -13.37 -24.05
CA THR A 59 -0.66 -13.34 -25.45
C THR A 59 0.45 -13.88 -26.34
#